data_AF-A0A7K4IN93-F1
#
_entry.id   AF-A0A7K4IN93-F1
#
_cell.length_a   1.000
_cell.length_b   1.000
_cell.length_c   1.000
_cell.angle_alpha   90.00
_cell.angle_beta   90.00
_cell.angle_gamma   90.00
#
_symmetry.space_group_name_H-M   'P 1'
#
loop_
_entity.id
_entity.type
_entity.pdbx_description
1 polymer ?
#
loop_
_entity_poly.entity_id
_entity_poly.type
_entity_poly.pdbx_seq_one_letter_code
_entity_poly.pdbx_strand_id
1 'polypeptide(L)'
;KHAQKAKKTDFGIFWSELTSWLSHRQHIINWTAKSGEIGENFEAVHAGGNYVIVYPKSALHVQRVPKNDFKIIYEKWDEYAAELIARSYFVKGPIAHTRFSKYIISIIHQYLNSEKSER
;
A
#
# COMPACT_ATOMS: atom_id res chain seq x y z
N LYS A 1 31.41 2.63 8.33
CA LYS A 1 30.13 3.35 8.60
C LYS A 1 28.98 2.37 8.38
N HIS A 2 28.52 1.70 9.45
CA HIS A 2 27.39 0.77 9.36
C HIS A 2 26.10 1.57 9.55
N ALA A 3 25.42 1.88 8.44
CA ALA A 3 24.03 2.30 8.53
C ALA A 3 23.23 1.11 9.07
N GLN A 4 22.71 1.23 10.28
CA GLN A 4 21.75 0.27 10.83
C GLN A 4 20.53 0.29 9.90
N LYS A 5 20.38 -0.73 9.05
CA LYS A 5 19.12 -0.97 8.36
C LYS A 5 18.08 -1.21 9.46
N ALA A 6 17.12 -0.29 9.60
CA ALA A 6 15.99 -0.49 10.48
C ALA A 6 15.38 -1.87 10.17
N LYS A 7 15.12 -2.67 11.21
CA LYS A 7 14.51 -3.99 11.05
C LYS A 7 13.14 -3.79 10.43
N LYS A 8 12.98 -4.20 9.18
CA LYS A 8 11.69 -4.24 8.51
C LYS A 8 10.79 -5.20 9.29
N THR A 9 9.60 -4.74 9.66
CA THR A 9 8.60 -5.58 10.33
C THR A 9 8.25 -6.78 9.44
N ASP A 10 7.99 -7.93 10.06
CA ASP A 10 7.51 -9.10 9.33
C ASP A 10 6.20 -8.77 8.60
N PHE A 11 6.03 -9.29 7.38
CA PHE A 11 4.84 -9.01 6.58
C PHE A 11 3.55 -9.53 7.24
N GLY A 12 3.61 -10.63 8.00
CA GLY A 12 2.45 -11.14 8.73
C GLY A 12 1.98 -10.17 9.81
N ILE A 13 2.91 -9.60 10.56
CA ILE A 13 2.63 -8.55 11.57
C ILE A 13 2.06 -7.32 10.88
N PHE A 14 2.78 -6.79 9.89
CA PHE A 14 2.33 -5.62 9.12
C PHE A 14 0.92 -5.82 8.54
N TRP A 15 0.65 -6.98 7.94
CA TRP A 15 -0.66 -7.28 7.37
C TRP A 15 -1.75 -7.31 8.44
N SER A 16 -1.48 -7.89 9.60
CA SER A 16 -2.43 -7.93 10.71
C SER A 16 -2.79 -6.53 11.20
N GLU A 17 -1.80 -5.66 11.37
CA GLU A 17 -2.03 -4.29 11.83
C GLU A 17 -2.75 -3.46 10.75
N LEU A 18 -2.29 -3.52 9.49
CA LEU A 18 -2.91 -2.80 8.38
C LEU A 18 -4.37 -3.22 8.17
N THR A 19 -4.68 -4.50 8.28
CA THR A 19 -6.07 -4.97 8.15
C THR A 19 -6.93 -4.63 9.37
N SER A 20 -6.33 -4.56 10.56
CA SER A 20 -7.01 -4.02 11.75
C SER A 20 -7.35 -2.54 11.57
N TRP A 21 -6.43 -1.72 11.03
CA TRP A 21 -6.69 -0.32 10.69
C TRP A 21 -7.78 -0.16 9.62
N LEU A 22 -7.80 -1.07 8.63
CA LEU A 22 -8.83 -1.16 7.60
C LEU A 22 -10.12 -1.89 8.05
N SER A 23 -10.26 -2.26 9.33
CA SER A 23 -11.49 -2.89 9.85
C SER A 23 -12.71 -1.99 9.68
N HIS A 24 -12.47 -0.68 9.65
CA HIS A 24 -13.43 0.34 9.27
C HIS A 24 -13.07 0.89 7.90
N ARG A 25 -14.09 1.33 7.15
CA ARG A 25 -13.89 1.95 5.84
C ARG A 25 -13.05 3.23 6.00
N GLN A 26 -11.90 3.26 5.34
CA GLN A 26 -10.98 4.39 5.34
C GLN A 26 -11.08 5.16 4.03
N HIS A 27 -11.09 6.49 4.11
CA HIS A 27 -10.86 7.36 2.95
C HIS A 27 -9.35 7.46 2.70
N ILE A 28 -8.91 7.03 1.52
CA ILE A 28 -7.50 6.95 1.13
C ILE A 28 -7.16 8.03 0.11
N ILE A 29 -6.15 8.84 0.45
CA ILE A 29 -5.59 9.84 -0.45
C ILE A 29 -4.69 9.13 -1.46
N ASN A 30 -4.96 9.34 -2.75
CA ASN A 30 -4.13 8.75 -3.79
C ASN A 30 -2.76 9.46 -3.82
N TRP A 31 -1.71 8.68 -3.61
CA TRP A 31 -0.36 9.18 -3.38
C TRP A 31 0.70 8.32 -4.09
N THR A 32 1.78 8.96 -4.51
CA THR A 32 3.02 8.30 -4.98
C THR A 32 4.25 8.98 -4.42
N ALA A 33 5.35 8.25 -4.28
CA ALA A 33 6.62 8.81 -3.77
C ALA A 33 7.10 10.02 -4.61
N LYS A 34 7.07 9.88 -5.93
CA LYS A 34 7.58 10.90 -6.86
C LYS A 34 6.72 12.17 -6.94
N SER A 35 5.40 12.05 -6.83
CA SER A 35 4.47 13.15 -7.16
C SER A 35 3.63 13.61 -5.98
N GLY A 36 3.76 12.98 -4.82
CA GLY A 36 2.88 13.25 -3.69
C GLY A 36 1.44 12.84 -3.99
N GLU A 37 0.50 13.63 -3.48
CA GLU A 37 -0.93 13.47 -3.72
C GLU A 37 -1.29 13.74 -5.18
N ILE A 38 -2.00 12.80 -5.81
CA ILE A 38 -2.34 12.89 -7.23
C ILE A 38 -3.72 12.32 -7.53
N GLY A 39 -4.41 12.88 -8.52
CA GLY A 39 -5.62 12.29 -9.10
C GLY A 39 -6.74 12.02 -8.08
N GLU A 40 -7.49 10.95 -8.30
CA GLU A 40 -8.70 10.66 -7.53
C GLU A 40 -8.46 9.72 -6.34
N ASN A 41 -8.92 10.18 -5.16
CA ASN A 41 -9.00 9.44 -3.91
C ASN A 41 -10.03 8.31 -3.98
N PHE A 42 -9.92 7.36 -3.06
CA PHE A 42 -10.78 6.18 -3.04
C PHE A 42 -11.02 5.73 -1.59
N GLU A 43 -11.91 4.76 -1.40
CA GLU A 43 -12.11 4.16 -0.09
C GLU A 43 -11.57 2.74 -0.06
N ALA A 44 -11.10 2.29 1.10
CA ALA A 44 -10.62 0.93 1.32
C ALA A 44 -11.18 0.35 2.62
N VAL A 45 -11.45 -0.95 2.63
CA VAL A 45 -11.89 -1.70 3.82
C VAL A 45 -11.42 -3.15 3.76
N HIS A 46 -11.10 -3.73 4.90
CA HIS A 46 -10.91 -5.16 5.07
C HIS A 46 -12.14 -5.75 5.75
N ALA A 47 -12.91 -6.55 5.00
CA ALA A 47 -14.13 -7.20 5.48
C ALA A 47 -13.92 -8.71 5.69
N GLY A 48 -12.72 -9.12 6.06
CA GLY A 48 -12.30 -10.52 6.19
C GLY A 48 -11.65 -11.11 4.93
N GLY A 49 -10.98 -12.25 5.11
CA GLY A 49 -10.28 -12.98 4.05
C GLY A 49 -8.88 -12.45 3.72
N ASN A 50 -8.31 -12.91 2.60
CA ASN A 50 -6.95 -12.60 2.15
C ASN A 50 -6.90 -11.49 1.08
N TYR A 51 -7.75 -10.46 1.20
CA TYR A 51 -7.79 -9.33 0.29
C TYR A 51 -8.33 -8.06 0.97
N VAL A 52 -8.01 -6.89 0.44
CA VAL A 52 -8.64 -5.60 0.77
C VAL A 52 -9.63 -5.23 -0.33
N ILE A 53 -10.80 -4.70 0.03
CA ILE A 53 -11.77 -4.16 -0.92
C ILE A 53 -11.48 -2.68 -1.10
N VAL A 54 -11.39 -2.25 -2.36
CA VAL A 54 -11.20 -0.87 -2.76
C VAL A 54 -12.42 -0.41 -3.54
N TYR A 55 -12.88 0.81 -3.26
CA TYR A 55 -13.97 1.50 -3.92
C TYR A 55 -13.39 2.72 -4.67
N PRO A 56 -12.94 2.54 -5.93
CA PRO A 56 -12.54 3.66 -6.75
C PRO A 56 -13.79 4.45 -7.15
N LYS A 57 -13.79 5.77 -6.98
CA LYS A 57 -14.91 6.63 -7.39
C LYS A 57 -15.26 6.53 -8.88
N SER A 58 -14.25 6.39 -9.73
CA SER A 58 -14.39 6.27 -11.19
C SER A 58 -14.70 4.86 -11.72
N ALA A 59 -14.74 3.82 -10.86
CA ALA A 59 -14.95 2.45 -11.31
C ALA A 59 -16.39 1.97 -11.05
N LEU A 60 -16.99 1.35 -12.06
CA LEU A 60 -18.30 0.68 -11.95
C LEU A 60 -18.30 -0.48 -10.93
N HIS A 61 -17.13 -1.05 -10.66
CA HIS A 61 -16.98 -2.21 -9.79
C HIS A 61 -15.88 -2.02 -8.75
N VAL A 62 -16.16 -2.51 -7.55
CA VAL A 62 -15.19 -2.62 -6.46
C VAL A 62 -14.02 -3.52 -6.87
N GLN A 63 -12.83 -3.17 -6.43
CA GLN A 63 -11.63 -3.95 -6.68
C GLN A 63 -11.31 -4.78 -5.44
N ARG A 64 -11.08 -6.07 -5.61
CA ARG A 64 -10.53 -6.94 -4.55
C ARG A 64 -9.04 -7.05 -4.78
N VAL A 65 -8.25 -6.51 -3.87
CA VAL A 65 -6.79 -6.45 -3.94
C VAL A 65 -6.21 -7.55 -3.04
N PRO A 66 -5.61 -8.61 -3.62
CA PRO A 66 -5.08 -9.74 -2.86
C PRO A 66 -3.96 -9.35 -1.88
N LYS A 67 -3.90 -10.05 -0.74
CA LYS A 67 -2.81 -9.97 0.25
C LYS A 67 -1.43 -10.13 -0.38
N ASN A 68 -1.30 -11.02 -1.37
CA ASN A 68 -0.02 -11.27 -2.00
C ASN A 68 0.49 -10.05 -2.80
N ASP A 69 -0.40 -9.26 -3.39
CA ASP A 69 -0.02 -8.01 -4.06
C ASP A 69 0.49 -6.97 -3.05
N PHE A 70 -0.11 -6.91 -1.85
CA PHE A 70 0.42 -6.09 -0.76
C PHE A 70 1.81 -6.54 -0.35
N LYS A 71 2.05 -7.86 -0.27
CA LYS A 71 3.37 -8.41 0.08
C LYS A 71 4.45 -7.94 -0.88
N ILE A 72 4.21 -8.05 -2.19
CA ILE A 72 5.15 -7.65 -3.24
C ILE A 72 5.59 -6.19 -3.06
N ILE A 73 4.63 -5.28 -2.83
CA ILE A 73 4.93 -3.86 -2.66
C ILE A 73 5.56 -3.59 -1.30
N TYR A 74 5.07 -4.23 -0.22
CA TYR A 74 5.60 -4.06 1.12
C TYR A 74 7.08 -4.45 1.19
N GLU A 75 7.46 -5.60 0.63
CA GLU A 75 8.85 -6.07 0.60
C GLU A 75 9.81 -5.07 -0.05
N LYS A 76 9.31 -4.28 -1.02
CA LYS A 76 10.06 -3.24 -1.73
C LYS A 76 9.72 -1.81 -1.31
N TRP A 77 8.95 -1.65 -0.24
CA TRP A 77 8.45 -0.35 0.21
C TRP A 77 9.56 0.67 0.44
N ASP A 78 10.64 0.28 1.12
CA ASP A 78 11.74 1.20 1.45
C ASP A 78 12.47 1.70 0.20
N GLU A 79 12.68 0.82 -0.79
CA GLU A 79 13.25 1.18 -2.09
C GLU A 79 12.32 2.12 -2.86
N TYR A 80 11.00 1.88 -2.82
CA TYR A 80 10.01 2.71 -3.48
C TYR A 80 9.86 4.09 -2.82
N ALA A 81 9.76 4.13 -1.49
CA ALA A 81 9.60 5.36 -0.71
C ALA A 81 10.84 6.25 -0.79
N ALA A 82 12.03 5.67 -0.97
CA ALA A 82 13.27 6.39 -1.24
C ALA A 82 13.48 6.72 -2.73
N GLU A 83 12.47 6.51 -3.57
CA GLU A 83 12.50 6.75 -5.03
C GLU A 83 13.59 5.98 -5.80
N LEU A 84 14.15 4.93 -5.21
CA LEU A 84 15.15 4.07 -5.86
C LEU A 84 14.52 3.18 -6.94
N ILE A 85 13.23 2.87 -6.79
CA ILE A 85 12.43 2.19 -7.81
C ILE A 85 11.16 2.99 -8.11
N ALA A 86 10.80 3.07 -9.39
CA ALA A 86 9.57 3.71 -9.82
C ALA A 86 8.36 2.77 -9.67
N ARG A 87 7.14 3.32 -9.64
CA ARG A 87 5.90 2.51 -9.65
C ARG A 87 5.85 1.52 -10.83
N SER A 88 6.43 1.87 -11.98
CA SER A 88 6.52 0.99 -13.14
C SER A 88 7.25 -0.32 -12.84
N TYR A 89 8.11 -0.37 -11.83
CA TYR A 89 8.77 -1.59 -11.37
C TYR A 89 7.75 -2.66 -10.94
N PHE A 90 6.67 -2.27 -10.25
CA PHE A 90 5.60 -3.18 -9.81
C PHE A 90 4.62 -3.57 -10.92
N VAL A 91 4.59 -2.80 -12.02
CA VAL A 91 3.61 -2.97 -13.10
C VAL A 91 4.22 -3.55 -14.36
N LYS A 92 5.52 -3.40 -14.59
CA LYS A 92 6.24 -3.81 -15.80
C LYS A 92 7.59 -4.46 -15.51
N GLY A 93 8.00 -4.56 -14.24
CA GLY A 93 9.31 -5.09 -13.84
C GLY A 93 9.32 -6.60 -13.58
N PRO A 94 10.44 -7.12 -13.06
CA PRO A 94 10.74 -8.56 -13.00
C PRO A 94 10.00 -9.35 -11.90
N ILE A 95 9.30 -8.69 -10.96
CA ILE A 95 8.73 -9.32 -9.74
C ILE A 95 7.20 -9.50 -9.82
N ALA A 96 6.65 -9.63 -11.02
CA ALA A 96 5.21 -9.81 -11.30
C ALA A 96 4.31 -8.57 -11.06
N HIS A 97 3.33 -8.45 -11.97
CA HIS A 97 2.71 -7.22 -12.45
C HIS A 97 1.39 -6.87 -11.75
N THR A 98 1.45 -6.33 -10.53
CA THR A 98 0.21 -5.92 -9.87
C THR A 98 -0.40 -4.68 -10.51
N ARG A 99 -1.55 -4.84 -11.16
CA ARG A 99 -2.37 -3.72 -11.65
C ARG A 99 -2.90 -2.83 -10.51
N PHE A 100 -2.88 -3.34 -9.28
CA PHE A 100 -3.38 -2.68 -8.08
C PHE A 100 -2.33 -1.81 -7.38
N SER A 101 -1.13 -1.67 -7.95
CA SER A 101 -0.03 -0.91 -7.34
C SER A 101 -0.41 0.49 -6.86
N LYS A 102 -1.25 1.20 -7.63
CA LYS A 102 -1.77 2.52 -7.23
C LYS A 102 -2.43 2.44 -5.85
N TYR A 103 -3.40 1.54 -5.68
CA TYR A 103 -4.18 1.43 -4.46
C TYR A 103 -3.31 1.01 -3.28
N ILE A 104 -2.48 0.00 -3.49
CA ILE A 104 -1.62 -0.56 -2.45
C ILE A 104 -0.64 0.50 -1.94
N ILE A 105 0.05 1.22 -2.84
CA ILE A 105 1.00 2.26 -2.47
C ILE A 105 0.34 3.32 -1.57
N SER A 106 -0.82 3.82 -1.99
CA SER A 106 -1.53 4.86 -1.24
C SER A 106 -2.03 4.36 0.12
N ILE A 107 -2.55 3.12 0.18
CA ILE A 107 -2.99 2.49 1.44
C ILE A 107 -1.81 2.33 2.42
N ILE A 108 -0.68 1.78 1.96
CA ILE A 108 0.52 1.59 2.80
C ILE A 108 1.06 2.93 3.27
N HIS A 109 1.16 3.92 2.38
CA HIS A 109 1.61 5.27 2.72
C HIS A 109 0.77 5.88 3.84
N GLN A 110 -0.54 5.85 3.69
CA GLN A 110 -1.43 6.50 4.64
C GLN A 110 -1.44 5.78 6.00
N TYR A 111 -1.47 4.44 6.01
CA TYR A 111 -1.34 3.65 7.24
C TYR A 111 -0.05 3.97 8.01
N LEU A 112 1.09 3.99 7.32
CA LEU A 112 2.38 4.26 7.97
C LEU A 112 2.51 5.71 8.48
N ASN A 113 1.70 6.64 7.97
CA ASN A 113 1.69 8.02 8.45
C ASN A 113 0.65 8.26 9.55
N SER A 114 -0.46 7.50 9.61
CA SER A 114 -1.37 7.56 10.76
C SER A 114 -0.68 7.08 12.04
N GLU A 115 0.11 6.00 11.94
CA GLU A 115 0.89 5.47 13.08
C GLU A 115 1.94 6.44 13.62
N LYS A 116 2.45 7.35 12.79
CA LYS A 116 3.42 8.37 13.22
C LYS A 116 2.77 9.57 13.89
N SER A 117 1.49 9.81 13.63
CA SER A 117 0.75 10.92 14.24
C SER A 117 0.25 10.58 15.65
N GLU A 118 0.23 9.30 16.02
CA GLU A 118 -0.20 8.80 17.33
C GLU A 118 0.96 8.52 18.31
N ARG A 119 2.21 8.75 17.88
CA ARG A 119 3.44 8.59 18.69
C ARG A 119 4.14 9.92 18.89
#